data_AF-A0A1I7YP61-F1
#
_entry.id   AF-A0A1I7YP61-F1
#
_cell.length_a   1.000
_cell.length_b   1.000
_cell.length_c   1.000
_cell.angle_alpha   90.00
_cell.angle_beta   90.00
_cell.angle_gamma   90.00
#
_symmetry.space_group_name_H-M   'P 1'
#
loop_
_entity.id
_entity.type
_entity.pdbx_description
1 polymer ?
#
loop_
_entity_poly.entity_id
_entity_poly.type
_entity_poly.pdbx_seq_one_letter_code
_entity_poly.pdbx_strand_id
1 'polypeptide(L)'
;MEGYEVVPTYEDADVVVVNTCGFIDSAKAESLEVIGEAIKENGKVIVTGCMGVDANNIRDVHPSVLSVSGPQQYEQVVNAVHEVVPPRQDHNPLIDLVPPQGVKLTPRHYAYLKISGLW
;
A
#
# COMPACT_ATOMS: atom_id res chain seq x y z
N MET A 1 -11.79 4.59 10.90
CA MET A 1 -11.47 3.90 9.64
C MET A 1 -11.97 4.82 8.55
N GLU A 2 -11.13 5.22 7.60
CA GLU A 2 -11.41 6.32 6.64
C GLU A 2 -12.42 5.94 5.53
N GLY A 3 -13.14 4.82 5.70
CA GLY A 3 -14.19 4.38 4.79
C GLY A 3 -13.70 3.64 3.55
N TYR A 4 -12.42 3.26 3.48
CA TYR A 4 -11.90 2.39 2.42
C TYR A 4 -12.32 0.94 2.63
N GLU A 5 -12.65 0.27 1.53
CA GLU A 5 -13.02 -1.14 1.49
C GLU A 5 -12.07 -1.87 0.54
N VAL A 6 -11.76 -3.14 0.87
CA VAL A 6 -10.97 -4.00 -0.02
C VAL A 6 -11.94 -4.77 -0.89
N VAL A 7 -11.78 -4.65 -2.20
CA VAL A 7 -12.55 -5.37 -3.21
C VAL A 7 -11.73 -6.51 -3.82
N PRO A 8 -12.38 -7.58 -4.32
CA PRO A 8 -11.68 -8.78 -4.76
C PRO A 8 -11.11 -8.71 -6.19
N THR A 9 -11.47 -7.70 -6.98
CA THR A 9 -11.12 -7.57 -8.40
C THR A 9 -10.43 -6.23 -8.66
N TYR A 10 -9.71 -6.14 -9.79
CA TYR A 10 -9.04 -4.90 -10.17
C TYR A 10 -10.04 -3.86 -10.69
N GLU A 11 -11.08 -4.29 -11.39
CA GLU A 11 -12.04 -3.41 -12.05
C GLU A 11 -12.97 -2.70 -11.06
N ASP A 12 -13.25 -3.34 -9.92
CA ASP A 12 -14.08 -2.76 -8.86
C ASP A 12 -13.29 -1.82 -7.94
N ALA A 13 -11.96 -1.71 -8.09
CA ALA A 13 -11.10 -0.93 -7.21
C ALA A 13 -10.95 0.53 -7.68
N ASP A 14 -10.98 1.49 -6.76
CA ASP A 14 -10.63 2.88 -7.08
C ASP A 14 -9.12 3.10 -7.28
N VAL A 15 -8.30 2.23 -6.67
CA VAL A 15 -6.84 2.18 -6.77
C VAL A 15 -6.34 0.79 -6.35
N VAL A 16 -5.30 0.29 -7.01
CA VAL A 16 -4.65 -0.99 -6.68
C VAL A 16 -3.30 -0.74 -6.00
N VAL A 17 -3.05 -1.43 -4.89
CA VAL A 17 -1.76 -1.42 -4.20
C VAL A 17 -1.07 -2.76 -4.40
N VAL A 18 0.08 -2.77 -5.09
CA VAL A 18 0.88 -3.98 -5.34
C VAL A 18 2.07 -4.01 -4.39
N ASN A 19 2.19 -5.06 -3.59
CA ASN A 19 3.35 -5.30 -2.73
C ASN A 19 4.35 -6.23 -3.41
N THR A 20 5.58 -5.77 -3.57
CA THR A 20 6.61 -6.39 -4.41
C THR A 20 7.73 -7.03 -3.60
N CYS A 21 8.27 -8.13 -4.14
CA CYS A 21 9.43 -8.81 -3.58
C CYS A 21 10.72 -8.40 -4.31
N GLY A 22 11.75 -7.99 -3.56
CA GLY A 22 13.03 -7.51 -4.12
C GLY A 22 14.17 -8.52 -4.00
N PHE A 23 13.93 -9.76 -3.57
CA PHE A 23 14.99 -10.72 -3.26
C PHE A 23 15.21 -11.75 -4.37
N ILE A 24 14.22 -12.59 -4.64
CA ILE A 24 14.31 -13.70 -5.61
C ILE A 24 13.98 -13.18 -7.01
N ASP A 25 14.82 -13.46 -8.00
CA ASP A 25 14.64 -12.93 -9.36
C ASP A 25 13.33 -13.37 -10.03
N SER A 26 12.88 -14.61 -9.79
CA SER A 26 11.56 -15.06 -10.28
C SER A 26 10.41 -14.26 -9.66
N ALA A 27 10.51 -13.95 -8.36
CA ALA A 27 9.50 -13.15 -7.67
C ALA A 27 9.52 -11.68 -8.10
N LYS A 28 10.68 -11.15 -8.50
CA LYS A 28 10.78 -9.80 -9.10
C LYS A 28 10.10 -9.76 -10.47
N ALA A 29 10.33 -10.76 -11.31
CA ALA A 29 9.69 -10.87 -12.62
C ALA A 29 8.16 -10.98 -12.47
N GLU A 30 7.69 -11.88 -11.60
CA GLU A 30 6.27 -12.01 -11.27
C GLU A 30 5.68 -10.71 -10.73
N SER A 31 6.42 -9.99 -9.86
CA SER A 31 5.98 -8.69 -9.34
C SER A 31 5.78 -7.66 -10.44
N LEU A 32 6.67 -7.61 -11.45
CA LEU A 32 6.52 -6.72 -12.60
C LEU A 32 5.34 -7.12 -13.48
N GLU A 33 5.14 -8.42 -13.73
CA GLU A 33 3.97 -8.92 -14.46
C GLU A 33 2.66 -8.52 -13.81
N VAL A 34 2.55 -8.69 -12.48
CA VAL A 34 1.37 -8.28 -11.69
C VAL A 34 1.15 -6.77 -11.75
N ILE A 35 2.20 -5.95 -11.72
CA ILE A 35 2.08 -4.50 -11.90
C ILE A 35 1.50 -4.20 -13.29
N GLY A 36 2.01 -4.84 -14.33
CA GLY A 36 1.50 -4.68 -15.70
C GLY A 36 0.04 -5.07 -15.85
N GLU A 37 -0.37 -6.19 -15.24
CA GLU A 37 -1.76 -6.66 -15.22
C GLU A 37 -2.67 -5.64 -14.49
N ALA A 38 -2.29 -5.20 -13.29
CA ALA A 38 -3.06 -4.22 -12.53
C ALA A 38 -3.19 -2.88 -13.28
N ILE A 39 -2.15 -2.44 -14.00
CA ILE A 39 -2.21 -1.23 -14.85
C ILE A 39 -3.18 -1.45 -16.01
N LYS A 40 -3.19 -2.64 -16.61
CA LYS A 40 -4.06 -2.94 -17.74
C LYS A 40 -5.54 -3.00 -17.34
N GLU A 41 -5.86 -3.61 -16.20
CA GLU A 41 -7.25 -3.80 -15.77
C GLU A 41 -7.81 -2.60 -14.97
N ASN A 42 -7.00 -1.90 -14.17
CA ASN A 42 -7.46 -0.76 -13.34
C ASN A 42 -6.94 0.61 -13.81
N GLY A 43 -5.67 0.68 -14.21
CA GLY A 43 -5.01 1.93 -14.63
C GLY A 43 -4.49 2.83 -13.51
N LYS A 44 -4.88 2.63 -12.24
CA LYS A 44 -4.36 3.37 -11.09
C LYS A 44 -3.64 2.44 -10.12
N VAL A 45 -2.31 2.38 -10.25
CA VAL A 45 -1.47 1.45 -9.48
C VAL A 45 -0.47 2.19 -8.61
N ILE A 46 -0.46 1.85 -7.32
CA ILE A 46 0.55 2.23 -6.34
C ILE A 46 1.38 0.98 -6.02
N VAL A 47 2.70 1.13 -5.99
CA VAL A 47 3.63 0.03 -5.71
C VAL A 47 4.31 0.24 -4.36
N THR A 48 4.43 -0.83 -3.59
CA THR A 48 5.16 -0.87 -2.32
C THR A 48 6.01 -2.14 -2.22
N GLY A 49 6.89 -2.21 -1.23
CA GLY A 49 7.72 -3.38 -0.96
C GLY A 49 9.20 -3.20 -1.32
N CYS A 50 9.96 -4.29 -1.27
CA CYS A 50 11.42 -4.23 -1.32
C CYS A 50 11.97 -3.72 -2.66
N MET A 51 11.26 -3.93 -3.79
CA MET A 51 11.70 -3.38 -5.07
C MET A 51 11.61 -1.85 -5.11
N GLY A 52 10.75 -1.24 -4.29
CA GLY A 52 10.58 0.21 -4.23
C GLY A 52 11.77 0.98 -3.65
N VAL A 53 12.80 0.29 -3.16
CA VAL A 53 14.09 0.91 -2.82
C VAL A 53 14.77 1.49 -4.07
N ASP A 54 14.57 0.86 -5.23
CA ASP A 54 15.00 1.37 -6.53
C ASP A 54 13.78 1.61 -7.42
N ALA A 55 13.11 2.73 -7.17
CA ALA A 55 11.87 3.06 -7.85
C ALA A 55 12.03 3.31 -9.36
N ASN A 56 13.24 3.63 -9.84
CA ASN A 56 13.49 3.83 -11.26
C ASN A 56 13.34 2.51 -12.02
N ASN A 57 13.85 1.42 -11.45
CA ASN A 57 13.77 0.09 -12.05
C ASN A 57 12.31 -0.36 -12.33
N ILE A 58 11.37 0.10 -11.50
CA ILE A 58 9.93 -0.15 -11.70
C ILE A 58 9.36 0.80 -12.76
N ARG A 59 9.68 2.10 -12.68
CA ARG A 59 9.15 3.13 -13.58
C ARG A 59 9.67 3.03 -15.01
N ASP A 60 10.87 2.51 -15.22
CA ASP A 60 11.44 2.29 -16.54
C ASP A 60 10.63 1.25 -17.33
N VAL A 61 10.06 0.25 -16.63
CA VAL A 61 9.20 -0.78 -17.22
C VAL A 61 7.73 -0.36 -17.22
N HIS A 62 7.26 0.25 -16.14
CA HIS A 62 5.87 0.65 -15.92
C HIS A 62 5.78 2.15 -15.57
N PRO A 63 5.92 3.05 -16.54
CA PRO A 63 5.99 4.49 -16.30
C PRO A 63 4.66 5.09 -15.78
N SER A 64 3.54 4.37 -15.92
CA SER A 64 2.22 4.79 -15.47
C SER A 64 1.92 4.49 -14.00
N VAL A 65 2.86 3.90 -13.26
CA VAL A 65 2.72 3.72 -11.80
C VAL A 65 2.63 5.09 -11.12
N LEU A 66 1.59 5.28 -10.31
CA LEU A 66 1.27 6.56 -9.66
C LEU A 66 2.26 6.89 -8.54
N SER A 67 2.62 5.90 -7.73
CA SER A 67 3.57 6.05 -6.63
C SER A 67 4.33 4.76 -6.37
N VAL A 68 5.56 4.90 -5.90
CA VAL A 68 6.44 3.79 -5.52
C VAL A 68 7.02 4.10 -4.15
N SER A 69 6.85 3.18 -3.22
CA SER A 69 7.37 3.25 -1.85
C SER A 69 8.22 2.02 -1.52
N GLY A 70 9.20 2.19 -0.64
CA GLY A 70 10.03 1.09 -0.15
C GLY A 70 9.32 0.27 0.96
N PRO A 71 10.01 -0.74 1.51
CA PRO A 71 9.45 -1.58 2.56
C PRO A 71 9.16 -0.78 3.83
N GLN A 72 8.09 -1.15 4.54
CA GLN A 72 7.67 -0.56 5.82
C GLN A 72 7.33 0.95 5.78
N GLN A 73 7.13 1.53 4.59
CA GLN A 73 6.75 2.94 4.41
C GLN A 73 5.22 3.13 4.40
N TYR A 74 4.55 2.63 5.44
CA TYR A 74 3.08 2.61 5.52
C TYR A 74 2.44 3.99 5.34
N GLU A 75 3.01 5.03 5.96
CA GLU A 75 2.51 6.40 5.83
C GLU A 75 2.58 6.91 4.37
N GLN A 76 3.63 6.53 3.62
CA GLN A 76 3.73 6.94 2.21
C GLN A 76 2.71 6.23 1.33
N VAL A 77 2.42 4.96 1.60
CA VAL A 77 1.36 4.22 0.89
C VAL A 77 0.01 4.86 1.16
N VAL A 78 -0.31 5.17 2.42
CA VAL A 78 -1.56 5.81 2.80
C VAL A 78 -1.69 7.20 2.17
N ASN A 79 -0.65 8.01 2.20
CA ASN A 79 -0.66 9.34 1.57
C ASN A 79 -0.87 9.23 0.04
N ALA A 80 -0.20 8.27 -0.62
CA ALA A 80 -0.42 8.03 -2.04
C ALA A 80 -1.86 7.59 -2.34
N VAL A 81 -2.46 6.76 -1.48
CA VAL A 81 -3.88 6.39 -1.60
C VAL A 81 -4.76 7.63 -1.44
N HIS A 82 -4.48 8.51 -0.47
CA HIS A 82 -5.25 9.74 -0.24
C HIS A 82 -5.16 10.73 -1.41
N GLU A 83 -4.01 10.82 -2.07
CA GLU A 83 -3.82 11.65 -3.26
C GLU A 83 -4.67 11.16 -4.44
N VAL A 84 -4.82 9.84 -4.60
CA VAL A 84 -5.56 9.23 -5.71
C VAL A 84 -7.06 9.10 -5.40
N VAL A 85 -7.39 8.77 -4.14
CA VAL A 85 -8.74 8.52 -3.62
C VAL A 85 -8.88 9.24 -2.27
N PRO A 86 -9.23 10.54 -2.27
CA PRO A 86 -9.37 11.31 -1.04
C PRO A 86 -10.38 10.67 -0.07
N PRO A 87 -10.11 10.67 1.24
CA PRO A 87 -11.02 10.11 2.22
C PRO A 87 -12.34 10.88 2.23
N ARG A 88 -13.45 10.17 2.46
CA ARG A 88 -14.77 10.80 2.57
C ARG A 88 -14.78 11.80 3.72
N GLN A 89 -15.09 13.05 3.42
CA GLN A 89 -15.17 14.15 4.39
C GLN A 89 -16.48 14.15 5.20
N ASP A 90 -17.13 13.00 5.39
CA ASP A 90 -18.36 12.87 6.18
C ASP A 90 -18.05 12.97 7.69
N HIS A 91 -17.35 14.04 8.08
CA HIS A 91 -17.27 14.49 9.45
C HIS A 91 -18.62 15.10 9.80
N ASN A 92 -19.47 14.34 10.50
CA ASN A 92 -20.64 14.90 11.16
C ASN A 92 -20.20 15.47 12.52
N PRO A 93 -20.11 16.81 12.70
CA PRO A 93 -19.62 17.43 13.93
C PRO A 93 -20.52 17.17 15.16
N LEU A 94 -21.70 16.56 14.99
CA LEU A 94 -22.57 16.18 16.12
C LEU A 94 -22.29 14.76 16.67
N ILE A 95 -21.44 13.94 16.04
CA ILE A 95 -21.10 12.57 16.51
C ILE A 95 -19.62 12.44 16.94
N ASP A 96 -18.74 13.33 16.48
CA ASP A 96 -17.30 13.26 16.76
C ASP A 96 -16.94 13.97 18.09
N LEU A 97 -17.33 13.37 19.22
CA LEU A 97 -17.04 13.88 20.57
C LEU A 97 -15.63 13.51 21.09
N VAL A 98 -14.73 13.05 20.22
CA VAL A 98 -13.34 12.75 20.56
C VAL A 98 -12.44 13.76 19.85
N PRO A 99 -11.57 14.51 20.56
CA PRO A 99 -10.63 15.39 19.90
C PRO A 99 -9.69 14.59 18.98
N PRO A 100 -9.27 15.13 17.82
CA PRO A 100 -8.50 14.39 16.79
C PRO A 100 -7.16 13.83 17.29
N GLN A 101 -6.65 14.32 18.42
CA GLN A 101 -5.59 13.66 19.17
C GLN A 101 -6.18 12.57 20.07
N GLY A 102 -6.44 11.39 19.51
CA GLY A 102 -6.75 10.20 20.29
C GLY A 102 -5.66 10.00 21.37
N VAL A 103 -6.05 10.06 22.64
CA VAL A 103 -5.14 9.89 23.76
C VAL A 103 -4.73 8.42 23.85
N LYS A 104 -3.53 8.10 23.36
CA LYS A 104 -2.95 6.74 23.35
C LYS A 104 -2.21 6.49 24.66
N LEU A 105 -2.88 5.92 25.66
CA LEU A 105 -2.32 5.61 27.00
C LEU A 105 -1.63 4.24 27.09
N THR A 106 -1.37 3.57 25.97
CA THR A 106 -0.67 2.29 25.91
C THR A 106 0.72 2.45 25.28
N PRO A 107 1.81 2.08 25.99
CA PRO A 107 3.13 1.97 25.37
C PRO A 107 3.11 0.99 24.18
N ARG A 108 4.00 1.21 23.19
CA ARG A 108 4.20 0.31 22.04
C ARG A 108 4.80 -1.01 22.51
N HIS A 109 3.97 -1.91 23.01
CA HIS A 109 4.39 -3.26 23.34
C HIS A 109 4.56 -4.05 22.05
N TYR A 110 5.81 -4.34 21.69
CA TYR A 110 6.15 -5.30 20.64
C TYR A 110 5.98 -6.72 21.17
N ALA A 111 5.40 -7.60 20.36
CA ALA A 111 5.55 -9.05 20.51
C ALA A 111 6.40 -9.55 19.35
N TYR A 112 7.42 -10.35 19.63
CA TYR A 112 8.26 -11.00 18.61
C TYR A 112 8.00 -12.51 18.63
N LEU A 113 7.87 -13.10 17.44
CA LEU A 113 7.80 -14.53 17.21
C LEU A 113 9.10 -14.99 16.54
N LYS A 114 9.83 -15.90 17.19
CA LYS A 114 11.00 -16.55 16.60
C LYS A 114 10.57 -17.82 15.87
N ILE A 115 10.69 -17.84 14.56
CA ILE A 115 10.62 -19.09 13.79
C ILE A 115 12.06 -19.57 13.61
N SER A 116 12.35 -20.76 14.13
CA SER A 116 13.64 -21.43 13.94
C SER A 116 13.40 -22.55 12.92
N GLY A 117 14.12 -22.53 11.81
CA GLY A 117 14.09 -23.64 10.85
C GLY A 117 14.72 -24.89 11.46
N LEU A 118 14.03 -26.02 11.31
CA LEU A 118 14.68 -27.32 11.32
C LEU A 118 14.72 -27.78 9.87
N TRP A 119 15.95 -27.94 9.38
CA TRP A 119 16.40 -28.35 8.04
C TRP A 119 16.53 -27.24 6.99
#